data_AF-A0A8S9G7D0-F1
#
_entry.id   AF-A0A8S9G7D0-F1
#
_cell.length_a   1.000
_cell.length_b   1.000
_cell.length_c   1.000
_cell.angle_alpha   90.00
_cell.angle_beta   90.00
_cell.angle_gamma   90.00
#
_symmetry.space_group_name_H-M   'P 1'
#
loop_
_entity.id
_entity.type
_entity.pdbx_description
1 polymer ?
#
loop_
_entity_poly.entity_id
_entity_poly.type
_entity_poly.pdbx_seq_one_letter_code
_entity_poly.pdbx_strand_id
1 'polypeptide(L)'
;MVDGEKKPAMGYIYAAMDMAKETITKDFKWNKEKYEKAFEIIDKRWECQLHHPLHAAGYFLNPSIHYKYHDDVRCEEVEGGLYNCITRLVPDTETQDKIMAELDAFKNSTGIFRHGMAIRQRDIKAPGKKKGKSQK
;
A
#
# COMPACT_ATOMS: atom_id res chain seq x y z
N MET A 1 15.34 2.15 -16.43
CA MET A 1 14.25 3.08 -16.78
C MET A 1 12.98 2.24 -16.91
N VAL A 2 12.04 2.39 -15.98
CA VAL A 2 10.76 1.68 -16.04
C VAL A 2 9.84 2.52 -16.93
N ASP A 3 9.61 2.02 -18.14
CA ASP A 3 8.76 2.66 -19.13
C ASP A 3 7.28 2.51 -18.72
N GLY A 4 6.51 3.58 -18.94
CA GLY A 4 5.25 3.83 -18.26
C GLY A 4 4.11 2.87 -18.60
N GLU A 5 3.60 2.17 -17.58
CA GLU A 5 2.21 1.70 -17.60
C GLU A 5 1.28 2.76 -17.01
N LYS A 6 0.26 3.14 -17.80
CA LYS A 6 -0.73 4.22 -17.61
C LYS A 6 -1.63 4.13 -16.35
N LYS A 7 -1.24 3.47 -15.26
CA LYS A 7 -2.03 3.39 -14.02
C LYS A 7 -1.16 3.41 -12.77
N PRO A 8 -1.63 3.94 -11.62
CA PRO A 8 -0.88 3.88 -10.38
C PRO A 8 -0.83 2.40 -9.93
N ALA A 9 0.28 1.74 -10.22
CA ALA A 9 0.58 0.37 -9.80
C ALA A 9 1.14 0.31 -8.36
N MET A 10 1.38 1.46 -7.74
CA MET A 10 2.19 1.60 -6.52
C MET A 10 1.66 0.77 -5.34
N GLY A 11 0.36 0.78 -5.06
CA GLY A 11 -0.21 -0.05 -3.98
C GLY A 11 -0.19 -1.56 -4.26
N TYR A 12 -0.03 -1.99 -5.50
CA TYR A 12 0.06 -3.42 -5.83
C TYR A 12 1.47 -3.98 -5.73
N ILE A 13 2.49 -3.11 -5.82
CA ILE A 13 3.89 -3.53 -5.71
C ILE A 13 4.18 -4.04 -4.29
N TYR A 14 3.64 -3.39 -3.25
CA TYR A 14 3.72 -3.86 -1.87
C TYR A 14 3.06 -5.23 -1.68
N ALA A 15 1.79 -5.37 -2.09
CA ALA A 15 1.08 -6.64 -2.02
C ALA A 15 1.77 -7.76 -2.81
N ALA A 16 2.32 -7.45 -4.00
CA ALA A 16 3.05 -8.43 -4.81
C ALA A 16 4.36 -8.86 -4.17
N MET A 17 5.07 -7.94 -3.51
CA MET A 17 6.30 -8.25 -2.77
C MET A 17 6.03 -9.18 -1.59
N ASP A 18 4.96 -8.89 -0.84
CA ASP A 18 4.57 -9.71 0.31
C ASP A 18 4.16 -11.13 -0.12
N MET A 19 3.33 -11.23 -1.17
CA MET A 19 2.99 -12.53 -1.78
C MET A 19 4.22 -13.29 -2.30
N ALA A 20 5.20 -12.59 -2.88
CA ALA A 20 6.42 -13.21 -3.37
C ALA A 20 7.26 -13.78 -2.21
N LYS A 21 7.42 -13.03 -1.12
CA LYS A 21 8.08 -13.50 0.10
C LYS A 21 7.37 -14.72 0.70
N GLU A 22 6.03 -14.68 0.80
CA GLU A 22 5.24 -15.80 1.32
C GLU A 22 5.33 -17.07 0.43
N THR A 23 5.43 -16.90 -0.88
CA THR A 23 5.61 -18.03 -1.80
C THR A 23 6.98 -18.67 -1.61
N ILE A 24 8.04 -17.86 -1.48
CA ILE A 24 9.40 -18.34 -1.23
C ILE A 24 9.48 -19.10 0.10
N THR A 25 8.88 -18.59 1.18
CA THR A 25 8.91 -19.31 2.47
C THR A 25 8.21 -20.66 2.38
N LYS A 26 7.06 -20.74 1.69
CA LYS A 26 6.32 -21.99 1.46
C LYS A 26 7.14 -23.00 0.68
N ASP A 27 7.79 -22.59 -0.41
CA ASP A 27 8.60 -23.48 -1.26
C ASP A 27 9.79 -24.08 -0.50
N PHE A 28 10.37 -23.31 0.42
CA PHE A 28 11.46 -23.78 1.29
C PHE A 28 10.97 -24.44 2.58
N LYS A 29 9.67 -24.76 2.71
CA LYS A 29 9.07 -25.39 3.88
C LYS A 29 9.40 -24.65 5.19
N TRP A 30 9.41 -23.32 5.14
CA TRP A 30 9.71 -22.46 6.29
C TRP A 30 11.12 -22.66 6.87
N ASN A 31 12.05 -23.26 6.12
CA ASN A 31 13.45 -23.36 6.52
C ASN A 31 14.18 -22.04 6.24
N LYS A 32 14.29 -21.22 7.27
CA LYS A 32 14.87 -19.87 7.22
C LYS A 32 16.26 -19.81 6.58
N GLU A 33 17.15 -20.75 6.90
CA GLU A 33 18.52 -20.78 6.36
C GLU A 33 18.57 -20.84 4.82
N LYS A 34 17.50 -21.35 4.19
CA LYS A 34 17.44 -21.50 2.73
C LYS A 34 16.99 -20.24 2.00
N TYR A 35 16.26 -19.34 2.66
CA TYR A 35 15.70 -18.14 2.01
C TYR A 35 16.14 -16.82 2.63
N GLU A 36 16.77 -16.82 3.81
CA GLU A 36 17.23 -15.62 4.51
C GLU A 36 18.09 -14.73 3.61
N LYS A 37 19.07 -15.33 2.93
CA LYS A 37 19.96 -14.61 2.01
C LYS A 37 19.22 -14.02 0.80
N ALA A 38 18.16 -14.69 0.34
CA ALA A 38 17.31 -14.18 -0.72
C ALA A 38 16.47 -13.00 -0.22
N PHE A 39 15.95 -13.08 1.01
CA PHE A 39 15.22 -12.00 1.65
C PHE A 39 16.10 -10.78 1.87
N GLU A 40 17.33 -10.93 2.36
CA GLU A 40 18.29 -9.82 2.49
C GLU A 40 18.54 -9.09 1.16
N ILE A 41 18.66 -9.83 0.05
CA ILE A 41 18.85 -9.23 -1.28
C ILE A 41 17.57 -8.52 -1.74
N ILE A 42 16.40 -9.13 -1.50
CA ILE A 42 15.10 -8.55 -1.82
C ILE A 42 14.88 -7.27 -1.02
N ASP A 43 15.11 -7.30 0.29
CA ASP A 43 14.97 -6.19 1.21
C ASP A 43 15.93 -5.06 0.87
N LYS A 44 17.20 -5.37 0.60
CA LYS A 44 18.17 -4.36 0.17
C LYS A 44 17.75 -3.68 -1.13
N ARG A 45 17.21 -4.43 -2.09
CA ARG A 45 16.69 -3.86 -3.35
C ARG A 45 15.39 -3.11 -3.15
N TRP A 46 14.54 -3.58 -2.24
CA TRP A 46 13.31 -2.93 -1.82
C TRP A 46 13.66 -1.55 -1.24
N GLU A 47 14.47 -1.49 -0.19
CA GLU A 47 14.93 -0.26 0.45
C GLU A 47 15.60 0.71 -0.53
N CYS A 48 16.41 0.20 -1.47
CA CYS A 48 17.16 1.05 -2.40
C CYS A 48 16.37 1.56 -3.61
N GLN A 49 15.34 0.84 -4.08
CA GLN A 49 14.69 1.14 -5.37
C GLN A 49 13.17 1.25 -5.32
N LEU A 50 12.50 0.62 -4.34
CA LEU A 50 11.05 0.45 -4.32
C LEU A 50 10.38 0.84 -2.98
N HIS A 51 11.13 1.01 -1.90
CA HIS A 51 10.66 1.52 -0.61
C HIS A 51 10.63 3.06 -0.64
N HIS A 52 9.88 3.62 -1.59
CA HIS A 52 9.67 5.05 -1.63
C HIS A 52 8.50 5.38 -0.69
N PRO A 53 8.59 6.44 0.14
CA PRO A 53 7.48 6.90 0.99
C PRO A 53 6.14 7.00 0.24
N LEU A 54 6.20 7.37 -1.04
CA LEU A 54 5.04 7.44 -1.94
C LEU A 54 4.37 6.09 -2.20
N HIS A 55 5.12 4.99 -2.24
CA HIS A 55 4.58 3.64 -2.41
C HIS A 55 3.88 3.15 -1.15
N ALA A 56 4.48 3.36 0.03
CA ALA A 56 3.83 3.08 1.31
C ALA A 56 2.54 3.89 1.47
N ALA A 57 2.58 5.19 1.15
CA ALA A 57 1.39 6.04 1.13
C ALA A 57 0.31 5.53 0.16
N GLY A 58 0.71 5.11 -1.05
CA GLY A 58 -0.22 4.55 -2.04
C GLY A 58 -0.82 3.20 -1.64
N TYR A 59 -0.08 2.38 -0.89
CA TYR A 59 -0.57 1.14 -0.31
C TYR A 59 -1.59 1.42 0.80
N PHE A 60 -1.22 2.30 1.75
CA PHE A 60 -2.07 2.70 2.87
C PHE A 60 -3.39 3.33 2.41
N LEU A 61 -3.34 4.24 1.44
CA LEU A 61 -4.50 5.00 0.99
C LEU A 61 -5.38 4.24 0.00
N ASN A 62 -5.04 3.01 -0.41
CA ASN A 62 -5.88 2.21 -1.29
C ASN A 62 -7.03 1.58 -0.49
N PRO A 63 -8.30 2.00 -0.66
CA PRO A 63 -9.40 1.50 0.14
C PRO A 63 -9.66 -0.01 -0.03
N SER A 64 -9.40 -0.56 -1.22
CA SER A 64 -9.57 -2.01 -1.47
C SER A 64 -8.56 -2.87 -0.74
N ILE A 65 -7.40 -2.30 -0.39
CA ILE A 65 -6.33 -2.97 0.33
C ILE A 65 -6.47 -2.66 1.83
N HIS A 66 -6.51 -1.39 2.20
CA HIS A 66 -6.56 -0.93 3.59
C HIS A 66 -7.65 -1.61 4.41
N TYR A 67 -8.87 -1.69 3.87
CA TYR A 67 -10.00 -2.28 4.60
C TYR A 67 -10.07 -3.81 4.49
N LYS A 68 -9.28 -4.43 3.61
CA LYS A 68 -9.25 -5.88 3.43
C LYS A 68 -8.10 -6.56 4.18
N TYR A 69 -6.95 -5.89 4.27
CA TYR A 69 -5.70 -6.37 4.86
C TYR A 69 -5.25 -5.41 5.96
N HIS A 70 -6.10 -5.21 6.97
CA HIS A 70 -5.94 -4.08 7.89
C HIS A 70 -4.66 -4.17 8.75
N ASP A 71 -4.26 -5.39 9.13
CA ASP A 71 -3.07 -5.63 9.96
C ASP A 71 -1.80 -5.34 9.15
N ASP A 72 -1.75 -5.84 7.91
CA ASP A 72 -0.60 -5.69 7.02
C ASP A 72 -0.38 -4.23 6.60
N VAL A 73 -1.46 -3.46 6.47
CA VAL A 73 -1.40 -2.05 6.02
C VAL A 73 -1.11 -1.08 7.17
N ARG A 74 -1.44 -1.44 8.41
CA ARG A 74 -1.24 -0.58 9.59
C ARG A 74 0.03 -0.90 10.36
N CYS A 75 0.97 -1.59 9.73
CA CYS A 75 2.27 -1.84 10.32
C CYS A 75 3.12 -0.56 10.34
N GLU A 76 4.11 -0.52 11.24
CA GLU A 76 4.99 0.62 11.46
C GLU A 76 5.72 1.05 10.17
N GLU A 77 6.12 0.11 9.33
CA GLU A 77 6.79 0.37 8.05
C GLU A 77 5.91 1.21 7.12
N VAL A 78 4.66 0.79 6.92
CA VAL A 78 3.73 1.44 5.98
C VAL A 78 3.26 2.78 6.52
N GLU A 79 2.93 2.88 7.81
CA GLU A 79 2.52 4.15 8.43
C GLU A 79 3.69 5.15 8.48
N GLY A 80 4.89 4.69 8.83
CA GLY A 80 6.10 5.51 8.79
C GLY A 80 6.41 6.02 7.39
N GLY A 81 6.27 5.16 6.38
CA GLY A 81 6.39 5.54 4.96
C GLY A 81 5.34 6.58 4.53
N LEU A 82 4.09 6.46 4.98
CA LEU A 82 3.04 7.45 4.73
C LEU A 82 3.41 8.82 5.34
N TYR A 83 3.82 8.86 6.61
CA TYR A 83 4.17 10.12 7.28
C TYR A 83 5.37 10.79 6.62
N ASN A 84 6.41 10.02 6.29
CA ASN A 84 7.56 10.53 5.54
C ASN A 84 7.15 11.12 4.18
N CYS A 85 6.15 10.52 3.52
CA CYS A 85 5.62 11.04 2.25
C CYS A 85 4.91 12.37 2.44
N ILE A 86 4.05 12.47 3.46
CA ILE A 86 3.28 13.68 3.77
C ILE A 86 4.22 14.82 4.13
N THR A 87 5.16 14.61 5.07
CA THR A 87 6.12 15.63 5.50
C THR A 87 6.97 16.14 4.34
N ARG A 88 7.32 15.27 3.38
CA ARG A 88 8.09 15.67 2.20
C ARG A 88 7.27 16.47 1.18
N LEU A 89 5.98 16.16 1.02
CA LEU A 89 5.11 16.78 0.01
C LEU A 89 4.41 18.04 0.52
N VAL A 90 4.16 18.12 1.83
CA VAL A 90 3.40 19.19 2.48
C VAL A 90 4.24 19.76 3.60
N PRO A 91 5.00 20.85 3.38
CA PRO A 91 5.83 21.46 4.42
C PRO A 91 5.04 22.17 5.52
N ASP A 92 3.80 22.57 5.23
CA ASP A 92 2.93 23.32 6.15
C ASP A 92 2.32 22.40 7.21
N THR A 93 2.61 22.69 8.49
CA THR A 93 2.21 21.84 9.61
C THR A 93 0.71 21.88 9.89
N GLU A 94 0.04 23.02 9.68
CA GLU A 94 -1.41 23.10 9.88
C GLU A 94 -2.16 22.23 8.87
N THR A 95 -1.68 22.17 7.63
CA THR A 95 -2.20 21.27 6.59
C THR A 95 -1.88 19.81 6.92
N GLN A 96 -0.71 19.50 7.47
CA GLN A 96 -0.39 18.16 7.95
C GLN A 96 -1.38 17.71 9.03
N ASP A 97 -1.67 18.54 10.03
CA ASP A 97 -2.62 18.22 11.11
C ASP A 97 -4.03 17.92 10.57
N LYS A 98 -4.50 18.70 9.59
CA LYS A 98 -5.77 18.45 8.92
C LYS A 98 -5.76 17.12 8.15
N ILE A 99 -4.66 16.81 7.46
CA ILE A 99 -4.48 15.53 6.78
C ILE A 99 -4.53 14.37 7.79
N MET A 100 -3.89 14.50 8.95
CA MET A 100 -3.91 13.48 9.99
C MET A 100 -5.32 13.21 10.52
N ALA A 101 -6.12 14.26 10.74
CA ALA A 101 -7.52 14.10 11.15
C ALA A 101 -8.36 13.34 10.09
N GLU A 102 -8.18 13.64 8.80
CA GLU A 102 -8.84 12.92 7.71
C GLU A 102 -8.34 11.48 7.57
N LEU A 103 -7.04 11.24 7.82
CA LEU A 103 -6.45 9.90 7.84
C LEU A 103 -7.04 9.03 8.95
N ASP A 104 -7.29 9.59 10.14
CA ASP A 104 -7.96 8.86 11.21
C ASP A 104 -9.40 8.49 10.84
N ALA A 105 -10.12 9.38 10.15
CA ALA A 105 -11.45 9.09 9.64
C ALA A 105 -11.42 7.99 8.55
N PHE A 106 -10.45 8.06 7.64
CA PHE A 106 -10.22 7.02 6.64
C PHE A 106 -9.88 5.68 7.30
N LYS A 107 -8.85 5.64 8.16
CA LYS A 107 -8.36 4.45 8.86
C LYS A 107 -9.52 3.77 9.58
N ASN A 108 -10.26 4.51 10.40
CA ASN A 108 -11.33 3.92 11.19
C ASN A 108 -12.64 3.73 10.44
N SER A 109 -12.66 4.01 9.12
CA SER A 109 -13.87 3.96 8.30
C SER A 109 -15.01 4.75 8.94
N THR A 110 -14.77 5.99 9.38
CA THR A 110 -15.79 6.85 10.01
C THR A 110 -16.23 7.97 9.07
N GLY A 111 -17.15 8.82 9.51
CA GLY A 111 -17.67 9.94 8.70
C GLY A 111 -18.23 9.50 7.35
N ILE A 112 -17.74 10.10 6.28
CA ILE A 112 -18.14 9.76 4.90
C ILE A 112 -17.61 8.38 4.45
N PHE A 113 -16.54 7.87 5.08
CA PHE A 113 -15.89 6.61 4.68
C PHE A 113 -16.68 5.34 5.12
N ARG A 114 -17.58 5.45 6.12
CA ARG A 114 -18.58 4.40 6.44
C ARG A 114 -19.82 4.45 5.56
N HIS A 115 -20.02 5.48 4.75
CA HIS A 115 -21.25 5.60 3.98
C HIS A 115 -21.38 4.41 3.02
N GLY A 116 -22.58 3.82 2.91
CA GLY A 116 -22.77 2.59 2.12
C GLY A 116 -22.33 2.73 0.66
N MET A 117 -22.44 3.93 0.08
CA MET A 117 -21.88 4.21 -1.25
C MET A 117 -20.35 4.14 -1.29
N ALA A 118 -19.67 4.68 -0.29
CA ALA A 118 -18.21 4.66 -0.20
C ALA A 118 -17.70 3.23 -0.06
N ILE A 119 -18.35 2.42 0.80
CA ILE A 119 -18.03 1.00 1.00
C ILE A 119 -18.12 0.22 -0.31
N ARG A 120 -19.25 0.32 -1.03
CA ARG A 120 -19.43 -0.39 -2.32
C ARG A 120 -18.42 0.01 -3.39
N GLN A 121 -17.83 1.19 -3.29
CA GLN A 121 -16.90 1.73 -4.28
C GLN A 121 -15.43 1.41 -3.99
N ARG A 122 -15.09 0.90 -2.79
CA ARG A 122 -13.70 0.59 -2.39
C ARG A 122 -12.97 -0.25 -3.42
N ASP A 123 -13.65 -1.28 -3.92
CA ASP A 123 -13.14 -2.21 -4.92
C ASP A 123 -13.29 -1.76 -6.37
N ILE A 124 -14.14 -0.76 -6.64
CA ILE A 124 -14.47 -0.31 -8.01
C ILE A 124 -13.55 0.84 -8.42
N LYS A 125 -13.25 1.73 -7.46
CA LYS A 125 -12.42 2.92 -7.66
C LYS A 125 -10.98 2.73 -7.18
N ALA A 126 -10.62 1.53 -6.73
CA ALA A 126 -9.25 1.22 -6.40
C ALA A 126 -8.32 1.57 -7.58
N PRO A 127 -7.18 2.24 -7.34
CA PRO A 127 -6.16 2.42 -8.36
C PRO A 127 -5.79 1.07 -8.97
N GLY A 128 -5.28 1.01 -10.20
CA GLY A 128 -4.83 -0.25 -10.83
C GLY A 128 -5.91 -1.22 -11.36
N LYS A 129 -7.12 -1.32 -10.78
CA LYS A 129 -8.17 -2.22 -11.32
C LYS A 129 -8.59 -1.79 -12.74
N LYS A 130 -8.61 -2.73 -13.70
CA LYS A 130 -9.31 -2.52 -14.99
C LYS A 130 -10.80 -2.56 -14.68
N LYS A 131 -11.52 -1.47 -14.96
CA LYS A 131 -12.98 -1.57 -15.15
C LYS A 131 -13.18 -2.64 -16.22
N GLY A 132 -13.72 -3.80 -15.83
CA GLY A 132 -14.21 -4.77 -16.80
C GLY A 132 -15.14 -4.00 -17.72
N LYS A 133 -14.82 -3.96 -19.01
CA LYS A 133 -15.80 -3.51 -20.00
C LYS A 133 -16.95 -4.49 -19.85
N SER A 134 -18.07 -4.05 -19.27
CA SER A 134 -19.33 -4.74 -19.46
C SER A 134 -19.52 -4.82 -20.98
N GLN A 135 -19.38 -6.03 -21.53
CA GLN A 135 -19.83 -6.32 -22.88
C GLN A 135 -21.34 -6.08 -22.86
N LYS A 136 -21.76 -5.05 -23.60
CA LYS A 136 -23.11 -5.00 -24.16
C LYS A 136 -23.18 -5.99 -25.30
#